data_AF-A0A3M0ZVK2-F1
#
_entry.id   AF-A0A3M0ZVK2-F1
#
_cell.length_a   1.000
_cell.length_b   1.000
_cell.length_c   1.000
_cell.angle_alpha   90.00
_cell.angle_beta   90.00
_cell.angle_gamma   90.00
#
_symmetry.space_group_name_H-M   'P 1'
#
loop_
_entity.id
_entity.type
_entity.pdbx_description
1 polymer ?
#
loop_
_entity_poly.entity_id
_entity_poly.type
_entity_poly.pdbx_seq_one_letter_code
_entity_poly.pdbx_strand_id
1 'polypeptide(L)'
;MSGRDGWFDGKGIDLLRDEFLEEHEGWQEFIADGKITANEILEQEARIVRMLRKLEPTLNDEQHAELTKVLLEYEVLINMALVHYPSVVDGDRYWRMHFDIDECLD
;
A
#
# COMPACT_ATOMS: atom_id res chain seq x y z
N MET A 1 25.09 -17.10 3.19
CA MET A 1 23.66 -17.42 2.96
C MET A 1 23.01 -16.16 2.44
N SER A 2 22.37 -16.19 1.27
CA SER A 2 21.80 -15.01 0.64
C SER A 2 20.59 -14.54 1.46
N GLY A 3 20.80 -13.57 2.36
CA GLY A 3 19.79 -12.97 3.23
C GLY A 3 18.83 -12.10 2.44
N ARG A 4 17.90 -12.73 1.73
CA ARG A 4 16.68 -12.08 1.25
C ARG A 4 15.59 -12.44 2.25
N ASP A 5 15.07 -11.44 2.95
CA ASP A 5 13.89 -11.63 3.78
C ASP A 5 12.75 -12.09 2.88
N GLY A 6 11.98 -13.07 3.35
CA GLY A 6 10.79 -13.52 2.67
C GLY A 6 9.80 -12.37 2.57
N TRP A 7 9.04 -12.33 1.48
CA TRP A 7 8.04 -11.27 1.28
C TRP A 7 6.92 -11.30 2.32
N PHE A 8 6.81 -12.39 3.10
CA PHE A 8 5.75 -12.61 4.08
C PHE A 8 6.35 -12.90 5.44
N ASP A 9 5.75 -12.31 6.48
CA ASP A 9 6.10 -12.51 7.88
C ASP A 9 5.53 -13.82 8.48
N GLY A 10 4.76 -14.57 7.67
CA GLY A 10 4.09 -15.81 8.06
C GLY A 10 2.76 -15.62 8.80
N LYS A 11 2.27 -14.38 8.96
CA LYS A 11 0.98 -14.06 9.60
C LYS A 11 -0.13 -13.71 8.61
N GLY A 12 0.17 -13.58 7.32
CA GLY A 12 -0.82 -13.34 6.26
C GLY A 12 -0.20 -12.77 4.98
N ILE A 13 -1.00 -12.06 4.18
CA ILE A 13 -0.51 -11.21 3.07
C ILE A 13 -0.14 -9.82 3.63
N ASP A 14 0.41 -9.76 4.85
CA ASP A 14 1.09 -8.55 5.30
C ASP A 14 2.51 -8.65 4.80
N LEU A 15 2.72 -8.05 3.62
CA LEU A 15 3.99 -7.92 2.92
C LEU A 15 4.96 -6.99 3.70
N LEU A 16 5.17 -7.25 4.99
CA LEU A 16 5.81 -6.32 5.93
C LEU A 16 5.14 -4.93 5.87
N ARG A 17 3.82 -4.92 5.69
CA ARG A 17 3.02 -3.72 5.39
C ARG A 17 3.14 -2.68 6.50
N ASP A 18 3.03 -3.11 7.75
CA ASP A 18 3.01 -2.22 8.90
C ASP A 18 4.36 -1.50 9.04
N GLU A 19 5.47 -2.25 9.03
CA GLU A 19 6.84 -1.72 9.05
C GLU A 19 7.07 -0.75 7.87
N PHE A 20 6.62 -1.12 6.67
CA PHE A 20 6.74 -0.25 5.50
C PHE A 20 5.97 1.06 5.68
N LEU A 21 4.74 1.04 6.19
CA LEU A 21 3.94 2.25 6.40
C LEU A 21 4.51 3.14 7.49
N GLU A 22 5.04 2.56 8.58
CA GLU A 22 5.72 3.29 9.64
C GLU A 22 6.90 4.11 9.10
N GLU A 23 7.72 3.52 8.21
CA GLU A 23 8.91 4.17 7.66
C GLU A 23 8.66 4.98 6.37
N HIS A 24 7.48 4.85 5.74
CA HIS A 24 7.22 5.49 4.46
C HIS A 24 6.93 6.99 4.62
N GLU A 25 7.94 7.82 4.33
CA GLU A 25 7.86 9.30 4.43
C GLU A 25 6.59 9.90 3.83
N GLY A 26 6.22 9.49 2.60
CA GLY A 26 5.01 10.00 1.96
C GLY A 26 3.73 9.59 2.70
N TRP A 27 3.71 8.41 3.34
CA TRP A 27 2.53 7.97 4.10
C TRP A 27 2.34 8.84 5.33
N GLN A 28 3.42 9.04 6.09
CA GLN A 28 3.43 9.91 7.27
C GLN A 28 2.95 11.32 6.94
N GLU A 29 3.35 11.86 5.79
CA GLU A 29 2.86 13.16 5.30
C GLU A 29 1.37 13.13 4.91
N PHE A 30 0.93 12.12 4.15
CA PHE A 30 -0.45 12.03 3.65
C PHE A 30 -1.49 11.80 4.76
N ILE A 31 -1.09 11.21 5.89
CA ILE A 31 -1.99 10.96 7.01
C ILE A 31 -1.97 12.08 8.06
N ALA A 32 -0.98 12.97 8.04
CA ALA A 32 -0.73 13.95 9.11
C ALA A 32 -1.91 14.90 9.36
N ASP A 33 -2.65 15.28 8.31
CA ASP A 33 -3.81 16.17 8.41
C ASP A 33 -5.16 15.42 8.47
N GLY A 34 -5.10 14.08 8.52
CA GLY A 34 -6.27 13.21 8.53
C GLY A 34 -7.05 13.18 7.21
N LYS A 35 -6.49 13.71 6.11
CA LYS A 35 -7.19 13.80 4.83
C LYS A 35 -6.25 13.60 3.63
N ILE A 36 -6.36 12.42 3.05
CA ILE A 36 -5.73 12.13 1.75
C ILE A 36 -6.48 12.87 0.61
N THR A 37 -5.74 13.67 -0.15
CA THR A 37 -6.18 14.44 -1.29
C THR A 37 -5.99 13.69 -2.61
N ALA A 38 -6.68 14.15 -3.66
CA ALA A 38 -6.51 13.59 -5.00
C ALA A 38 -5.07 13.77 -5.54
N ASN A 39 -4.39 14.86 -5.18
CA ASN A 39 -3.02 15.10 -5.63
C ASN A 39 -2.03 14.11 -5.01
N GLU A 40 -2.19 13.77 -3.73
CA GLU A 40 -1.35 12.79 -3.03
C GLU A 40 -1.55 11.38 -3.60
N ILE A 41 -2.77 11.03 -4.00
CA ILE A 41 -3.05 9.79 -4.73
C ILE A 41 -2.31 9.77 -6.07
N LEU A 42 -2.38 10.86 -6.85
CA LEU A 42 -1.67 10.98 -8.14
C LEU A 42 -0.15 10.92 -7.96
N GLU A 43 0.38 11.49 -6.87
CA GLU A 43 1.79 11.40 -6.55
C GLU A 43 2.23 9.96 -6.26
N GLN A 44 1.44 9.23 -5.48
CA GLN A 44 1.71 7.82 -5.19
C GLN A 44 1.59 6.95 -6.45
N GLU A 45 0.60 7.20 -7.31
CA GLU A 45 0.49 6.53 -8.62
C GLU A 45 1.75 6.77 -9.47
N ALA A 46 2.19 8.04 -9.56
CA ALA A 46 3.40 8.39 -10.29
C ALA A 46 4.65 7.69 -9.71
N ARG A 47 4.73 7.51 -8.38
CA ARG A 47 5.80 6.75 -7.73
C ARG A 47 5.79 5.28 -8.16
N ILE A 48 4.64 4.62 -8.17
CA ILE A 48 4.48 3.24 -8.63
C ILE A 48 4.89 3.11 -10.10
N VAL A 49 4.40 3.99 -10.98
CA VAL A 49 4.77 3.99 -12.41
C VAL A 49 6.28 4.12 -12.61
N ARG A 50 6.94 5.00 -11.85
CA ARG A 50 8.41 5.15 -11.91
C ARG A 50 9.14 3.88 -11.48
N MET A 51 8.63 3.16 -10.48
CA MET A 51 9.22 1.90 -10.04
C MET A 51 9.04 0.80 -11.09
N LEU A 52 7.83 0.63 -11.62
CA LEU A 52 7.53 -0.38 -12.64
C LEU A 52 8.32 -0.15 -13.93
N ARG A 53 8.44 1.11 -14.40
CA ARG A 53 9.26 1.43 -15.59
C ARG A 53 10.73 1.07 -15.44
N LYS A 54 11.27 1.10 -14.22
CA LYS A 54 12.66 0.69 -13.94
C LYS A 54 12.79 -0.83 -13.83
N LEU A 55 11.77 -1.49 -13.26
CA LEU A 55 11.77 -2.93 -13.02
C LEU A 55 11.49 -3.73 -14.29
N GLU A 56 10.50 -3.34 -15.08
CA GLU A 56 10.01 -4.07 -16.25
C GLU A 56 11.11 -4.53 -17.23
N PRO A 57 12.10 -3.71 -17.63
CA PRO A 57 13.17 -4.15 -18.53
C PRO A 57 14.13 -5.18 -17.94
N THR A 58 14.10 -5.40 -16.62
CA THR A 58 14.96 -6.36 -15.91
C THR A 58 14.33 -7.75 -15.79
N LEU A 59 13.04 -7.87 -16.14
CA LEU A 59 12.28 -9.09 -16.07
C LEU A 59 12.35 -9.83 -17.41
N ASN A 60 12.46 -11.15 -17.36
CA ASN A 60 12.14 -11.97 -18.53
C ASN A 60 10.61 -12.09 -18.70
N ASP A 61 10.17 -12.65 -19.83
CA ASP A 61 8.74 -12.75 -20.17
C ASP A 61 7.91 -13.51 -19.12
N GLU A 62 8.46 -14.57 -18.53
CA GLU A 62 7.78 -15.35 -17.49
C GLU A 62 7.63 -14.55 -16.19
N GLN A 63 8.71 -13.91 -15.74
CA GLN A 63 8.71 -13.04 -14.55
C GLN A 63 7.79 -11.83 -14.72
N HIS A 64 7.76 -11.25 -15.93
CA HIS A 64 6.85 -10.15 -16.26
C HIS A 64 5.39 -10.60 -16.18
N ALA A 65 5.06 -11.75 -16.76
CA ALA A 65 3.72 -12.30 -16.73
C ALA A 65 3.26 -12.62 -15.30
N GLU A 66 4.13 -13.22 -14.48
CA GLU A 66 3.86 -13.52 -13.07
C GLU A 66 3.63 -12.23 -12.26
N LEU A 67 4.54 -11.26 -12.37
CA LEU A 67 4.40 -9.98 -11.66
C LEU A 67 3.14 -9.23 -12.10
N THR A 68 2.84 -9.22 -13.40
CA THR A 68 1.62 -8.61 -13.93
C THR A 68 0.38 -9.22 -13.29
N LYS A 69 0.33 -10.55 -13.16
CA LYS A 69 -0.79 -11.23 -12.49
C LYS A 69 -0.90 -10.83 -11.02
N VAL A 70 0.22 -10.75 -10.30
CA VAL A 70 0.23 -10.30 -8.89
C VAL A 70 -0.33 -8.87 -8.77
N LEU A 71 0.10 -7.94 -9.63
CA LEU A 71 -0.40 -6.56 -9.62
C LEU A 71 -1.91 -6.49 -9.90
N LEU A 72 -2.42 -7.30 -10.83
CA LEU A 72 -3.86 -7.36 -11.13
C LEU A 72 -4.67 -7.91 -9.96
N GLU A 73 -4.21 -8.97 -9.28
CA GLU A 73 -4.89 -9.49 -8.09
C GLU A 73 -4.84 -8.49 -6.93
N TYR A 74 -3.74 -7.75 -6.79
CA TYR A 74 -3.62 -6.67 -5.80
C TYR A 74 -4.59 -5.52 -6.09
N GLU A 75 -4.76 -5.15 -7.36
CA GLU A 75 -5.76 -4.16 -7.79
C GLU A 75 -7.19 -4.64 -7.45
N VAL A 76 -7.51 -5.91 -7.68
CA VAL A 76 -8.79 -6.49 -7.27
C VAL A 76 -8.98 -6.38 -5.75
N LEU A 77 -7.97 -6.71 -4.95
CA LEU A 77 -8.02 -6.59 -3.50
C LEU A 77 -8.25 -5.14 -3.04
N ILE A 78 -7.54 -4.17 -3.62
CA ILE A 78 -7.73 -2.73 -3.33
C ILE A 78 -9.17 -2.32 -3.65
N ASN A 79 -9.69 -2.67 -4.82
CA ASN A 79 -11.07 -2.33 -5.20
C ASN A 79 -12.10 -3.00 -4.28
N MET A 80 -11.88 -4.25 -3.89
CA MET A 80 -12.71 -4.93 -2.90
C MET A 80 -12.70 -4.16 -1.57
N ALA A 81 -11.54 -3.73 -1.08
CA ALA A 81 -11.42 -2.94 0.13
C ALA A 81 -12.14 -1.59 0.00
N LEU A 82 -11.91 -0.85 -1.09
CA LEU A 82 -12.55 0.44 -1.34
C LEU A 82 -14.08 0.35 -1.41
N VAL A 83 -14.64 -0.76 -1.90
CA VAL A 83 -16.08 -1.00 -1.89
C VAL A 83 -16.56 -1.47 -0.52
N HIS A 84 -15.84 -2.38 0.12
CA HIS A 84 -16.23 -3.00 1.37
C HIS A 84 -16.21 -2.02 2.54
N TYR A 85 -15.16 -1.21 2.69
CA TYR A 85 -14.99 -0.33 3.85
C TYR A 85 -16.13 0.69 4.01
N PRO A 86 -16.51 1.48 2.98
CA PRO A 86 -17.68 2.36 3.08
C PRO A 86 -19.00 1.62 3.34
N SER A 87 -19.09 0.33 2.98
CA SER A 87 -20.30 -0.47 3.21
C SER A 87 -20.42 -1.02 4.63
N VAL A 88 -19.33 -1.01 5.42
CA VAL A 88 -19.29 -1.56 6.78
C VAL A 88 -18.96 -0.55 7.87
N VAL A 89 -18.44 0.64 7.51
CA VAL A 89 -18.13 1.73 8.47
C VAL A 89 -18.68 3.08 8.00
N ASP A 90 -19.25 3.84 8.94
CA ASP A 90 -19.42 5.28 8.78
C ASP A 90 -18.04 5.93 8.59
N GLY A 91 -17.89 6.86 7.65
CA GLY A 91 -16.59 7.38 7.21
C GLY A 91 -15.73 7.96 8.34
N ASP A 92 -16.38 8.54 9.36
CA ASP A 92 -15.72 9.06 10.57
C ASP A 92 -15.13 7.98 11.48
N ARG A 93 -15.62 6.74 11.36
CA ARG A 93 -15.18 5.60 12.18
C ARG A 93 -14.01 4.86 11.53
N TYR A 94 -13.87 4.92 10.21
CA TYR A 94 -12.73 4.35 9.48
C TYR A 94 -11.41 4.99 9.91
N TRP A 95 -11.35 6.33 9.93
CA TRP A 95 -10.15 7.07 10.31
C TRP A 95 -9.74 6.83 11.77
N ARG A 96 -10.68 6.83 12.72
CA ARG A 96 -10.38 6.61 14.15
C ARG A 96 -9.89 5.21 14.50
N MET A 97 -10.21 4.18 13.71
CA MET A 97 -9.96 2.79 14.10
C MET A 97 -8.64 2.25 13.55
N HIS A 98 -8.11 2.85 12.48
CA HIS A 98 -6.87 2.44 11.83
C HIS A 98 -5.72 3.43 12.04
N PHE A 99 -6.03 4.63 12.49
CA PHE A 99 -5.07 5.66 12.86
C PHE A 99 -5.50 6.17 14.23
N ASP A 100 -4.85 5.72 15.29
CA ASP A 100 -5.05 6.28 16.62
C ASP A 100 -4.43 7.69 16.61
N ILE A 101 -5.17 8.65 16.07
CA ILE A 101 -4.74 10.04 15.89
C ILE A 101 -4.40 10.70 17.24
N ASP A 102 -4.92 10.13 18.33
CA ASP A 102 -4.66 10.56 19.70
C ASP A 102 -3.28 10.09 20.23
N GLU A 103 -2.62 9.09 19.61
CA GLU A 103 -1.28 8.63 20.00
C GLU A 103 -0.15 9.38 19.27
N CYS A 104 -0.47 10.18 18.24
CA CYS A 104 0.49 11.03 17.52
C CYS A 104 0.57 12.48 18.07
N LEU A 105 -0.20 12.81 19.11
CA LEU A 105 -0.32 14.17 19.65
C LEU A 105 0.25 14.37 21.07
N ASP A 106 1.07 13.44 21.57
CA ASP A 106 1.90 13.63 22.78
C ASP A 106 3.41 13.55 22.49
#